data_AF-A0A969NM50-F1
#
_entry.id   AF-A0A969NM50-F1
#
_cell.length_a   1.000
_cell.length_b   1.000
_cell.length_c   1.000
_cell.angle_alpha   90.00
_cell.angle_beta   90.00
_cell.angle_gamma   90.00
#
_symmetry.space_group_name_H-M   'P 1'
#
loop_
_entity.id
_entity.type
_entity.pdbx_description
1 polymer ?
#
loop_
_entity_poly.entity_id
_entity_poly.type
_entity_poly.pdbx_seq_one_letter_code
_entity_poly.pdbx_strand_id
1 'polypeptide(L)'
;MPIECRQDFSLLDSMPIVTCSGKRSPKVALEITDKSYCSTKKPLLYGLKLHALAFWRNGSLPFPESFVITPASENDLNVFKQHWSDIENRTFCGDKIYYDTFLLSSTKAIIATIFTTNK
;
A
#
# COMPACT_ATOMS: atom_id res chain seq x y z
N MET A 1 19.88 4.14 6.53
CA MET A 1 18.85 5.14 6.16
C MET A 1 19.51 6.51 6.05
N PRO A 2 19.21 7.31 5.01
CA PRO A 2 19.72 8.68 4.85
C PRO A 2 19.33 9.60 6.03
N ILE A 3 20.18 10.59 6.32
CA ILE A 3 19.98 11.50 7.47
C ILE A 3 18.76 12.42 7.28
N GLU A 4 18.34 12.66 6.04
CA GLU A 4 17.20 13.53 5.74
C GLU A 4 15.84 12.82 5.88
N CYS A 5 15.84 11.53 6.25
CA CYS A 5 14.60 10.77 6.42
C CYS A 5 13.94 11.11 7.75
N ARG A 6 12.64 11.39 7.70
CA ARG A 6 11.82 11.54 8.89
C ARG A 6 11.34 10.18 9.38
N GLN A 7 11.80 9.79 10.56
CA GLN A 7 11.40 8.53 11.21
C GLN A 7 10.08 8.62 11.96
N ASP A 8 9.39 9.76 11.90
CA ASP A 8 8.06 9.96 12.47
C ASP A 8 6.98 10.06 11.38
N PHE A 9 7.38 10.06 10.10
CA PHE A 9 6.48 10.12 8.95
C PHE A 9 6.75 8.96 7.99
N SER A 10 5.74 8.13 7.80
CA SER A 10 5.78 7.06 6.80
C SER A 10 4.71 7.26 5.74
N LEU A 11 5.09 6.94 4.51
CA LEU A 11 4.26 6.96 3.33
C LEU A 11 3.88 5.54 2.95
N LEU A 12 2.60 5.34 2.64
CA LEU A 12 2.00 4.09 2.21
C LEU A 12 1.63 4.21 0.73
N ASP A 13 2.04 3.23 -0.07
CA ASP A 13 1.66 3.12 -1.46
C ASP A 13 1.46 1.65 -1.85
N SER A 14 0.48 1.39 -2.71
CA SER A 14 0.19 0.06 -3.25
C SER A 14 0.25 0.10 -4.79
N MET A 15 1.09 -0.76 -5.36
CA MET A 15 1.31 -0.82 -6.80
C MET A 15 0.90 -2.18 -7.36
N PRO A 16 -0.02 -2.24 -8.34
CA PRO A 16 -0.37 -3.48 -8.99
C PRO A 16 0.76 -3.97 -9.90
N ILE A 17 1.10 -5.26 -9.80
CA ILE A 17 2.03 -5.95 -10.70
C ILE A 17 1.20 -6.91 -11.56
N VAL A 18 1.04 -6.57 -12.83
CA VAL A 18 0.26 -7.38 -13.78
C VAL A 18 1.13 -8.48 -14.36
N THR A 19 0.72 -9.74 -14.18
CA THR A 19 1.42 -10.90 -14.73
C THR A 19 0.76 -11.42 -16.00
N CYS A 20 -0.57 -11.30 -16.11
CA CYS A 20 -1.31 -11.79 -17.26
C CYS A 20 -2.63 -11.02 -17.48
N SER A 21 -3.06 -10.93 -18.74
CA SER A 21 -4.40 -10.46 -19.08
C SER A 21 -5.47 -11.47 -18.67
N GLY A 22 -6.65 -11.03 -18.21
CA GLY A 22 -7.77 -11.94 -17.85
C GLY A 22 -8.37 -12.76 -18.98
N LYS A 23 -7.94 -12.54 -20.23
CA LYS A 23 -8.30 -13.37 -21.40
C LYS A 23 -7.44 -14.62 -21.55
N ARG A 24 -6.40 -14.78 -20.73
CA ARG A 24 -5.41 -15.86 -20.81
C ARG A 24 -5.23 -16.52 -19.44
N SER A 25 -4.78 -17.77 -19.44
CA SER A 25 -4.45 -18.48 -18.20
C SER A 25 -3.13 -17.95 -17.62
N PRO A 26 -3.08 -17.63 -16.31
CA PRO A 26 -1.84 -17.21 -15.65
C PRO A 26 -0.83 -18.37 -15.63
N LYS A 27 0.47 -18.03 -15.62
CA LYS A 27 1.58 -19.02 -15.58
C LYS A 27 2.73 -18.64 -14.64
N VAL A 28 2.65 -17.48 -13.98
CA VAL A 28 3.72 -16.92 -13.15
C VAL A 28 3.21 -16.81 -11.71
N ALA A 29 4.04 -17.19 -10.73
CA ALA A 29 3.74 -17.10 -9.30
C ALA A 29 2.30 -17.55 -8.96
N LEU A 30 1.95 -18.76 -9.38
CA LEU A 30 0.58 -19.29 -9.29
C LEU A 30 0.09 -19.45 -7.85
N GLU A 31 1.03 -19.54 -6.92
CA GLU A 31 0.80 -19.67 -5.49
C GLU A 31 0.25 -18.39 -4.85
N ILE A 32 0.41 -17.22 -5.47
CA ILE A 32 -0.10 -15.93 -4.93
C ILE A 32 -0.83 -15.08 -5.99
N THR A 33 -0.68 -15.38 -7.28
CA THR A 33 -1.34 -14.66 -8.37
C THR A 33 -2.85 -14.85 -8.32
N ASP A 34 -3.59 -13.74 -8.33
CA ASP A 34 -5.05 -13.76 -8.34
C ASP A 34 -5.65 -12.72 -9.30
N LYS A 35 -6.94 -12.85 -9.58
CA LYS A 35 -7.72 -11.91 -10.38
C LYS A 35 -8.01 -10.65 -9.57
N SER A 36 -7.75 -9.50 -10.16
CA SER A 36 -8.29 -8.22 -9.72
C SER A 36 -9.18 -7.61 -10.79
N TYR A 37 -10.23 -6.92 -10.33
CA TYR A 37 -11.14 -6.19 -11.20
C TYR A 37 -10.75 -4.71 -11.25
N CYS A 38 -10.52 -4.19 -12.47
CA CYS A 38 -10.33 -2.77 -12.70
C CYS A 38 -11.56 -2.23 -13.43
N SER A 39 -12.37 -1.43 -12.73
CA SER A 39 -13.62 -0.84 -13.25
C SER A 39 -13.40 -0.01 -14.51
N THR A 40 -12.22 0.59 -14.68
CA THR A 40 -11.89 1.45 -15.81
C THR A 40 -11.42 0.68 -17.05
N LYS A 41 -10.82 -0.52 -16.90
CA LYS A 41 -10.09 -1.17 -18.00
C LYS A 41 -10.82 -2.31 -18.72
N LYS A 42 -11.90 -2.87 -18.18
CA LYS A 42 -12.79 -3.90 -18.77
C LYS A 42 -12.32 -5.37 -18.88
N PRO A 43 -11.05 -5.82 -19.06
CA PRO A 43 -10.72 -7.18 -18.68
C PRO A 43 -10.26 -7.20 -17.23
N LEU A 44 -10.68 -8.25 -16.53
CA LEU A 44 -10.02 -8.73 -15.31
C LEU A 44 -8.52 -8.85 -15.58
N LEU A 45 -7.67 -8.51 -14.62
CA LEU A 45 -6.22 -8.70 -14.72
C LEU A 45 -5.80 -9.76 -13.71
N TYR A 46 -4.83 -10.59 -14.11
CA TYR A 46 -4.15 -11.47 -13.17
C TYR A 46 -2.87 -10.79 -12.74
N GLY A 47 -2.59 -10.83 -11.45
CA GLY A 47 -1.39 -10.26 -10.92
C GLY A 47 -1.33 -10.27 -9.41
N LEU A 48 -0.50 -9.37 -8.93
CA LEU A 48 -0.11 -9.18 -7.54
C LEU A 48 -0.25 -7.70 -7.17
N LYS A 49 -0.11 -7.39 -5.89
CA LYS A 49 0.14 -6.03 -5.41
C LYS A 49 1.43 -6.01 -4.60
N LEU A 50 2.26 -5.00 -4.84
CA LEU A 50 3.36 -4.62 -3.98
C LEU A 50 2.91 -3.47 -3.10
N HIS A 51 2.99 -3.63 -1.80
CA HIS A 51 2.72 -2.59 -0.82
C HIS A 51 4.04 -2.13 -0.24
N ALA A 52 4.25 -0.81 -0.23
CA ALA A 52 5.46 -0.20 0.26
C ALA A 52 5.15 0.69 1.47
N LEU A 53 5.94 0.51 2.52
CA LEU A 53 6.08 1.46 3.61
C LEU A 53 7.43 2.14 3.46
N ALA A 54 7.44 3.46 3.41
CA ALA A 54 8.68 4.22 3.22
C ALA A 54 8.73 5.47 4.09
N PHE A 55 9.91 5.85 4.56
CA PHE A 55 10.11 7.10 5.27
C PHE A 55 10.05 8.28 4.32
N TRP A 56 9.37 9.33 4.75
CA TRP A 56 9.38 10.60 4.04
C TRP A 56 10.78 11.19 3.99
N ARG A 57 11.17 11.72 2.83
CA ARG A 57 12.45 12.39 2.60
C ARG A 57 12.22 13.65 1.79
N ASN A 58 12.63 14.80 2.30
CA ASN A 58 12.38 16.08 1.63
C ASN A 58 13.05 16.14 0.26
N GLY A 59 12.30 16.54 -0.77
CA GLY A 59 12.83 16.77 -2.13
C GLY A 59 13.45 15.53 -2.79
N SER A 60 13.11 14.33 -2.33
CA SER A 60 13.68 13.07 -2.82
C SER A 60 12.65 11.95 -2.79
N LEU A 61 12.96 10.84 -3.46
CA LEU A 61 12.14 9.65 -3.32
C LEU A 61 12.13 9.16 -1.86
N PRO A 62 10.98 8.66 -1.37
CA PRO A 62 10.86 8.07 -0.04
C PRO A 62 11.86 6.93 0.15
N PHE A 63 12.42 6.80 1.34
CA PHE A 63 13.37 5.71 1.63
C PHE A 63 12.61 4.47 2.10
N PRO A 64 12.71 3.33 1.40
CA PRO A 64 11.94 2.14 1.76
C PRO A 64 12.26 1.63 3.16
N GLU A 65 11.22 1.31 3.92
CA GLU A 65 11.29 0.67 5.23
C GLU A 65 10.88 -0.80 5.14
N SER A 66 9.74 -1.08 4.51
CA SER A 66 9.18 -2.43 4.42
C SER A 66 8.41 -2.62 3.12
N PHE A 67 8.42 -3.85 2.61
CA PHE A 67 7.65 -4.27 1.44
C PHE A 67 6.83 -5.52 1.76
N VAL A 68 5.59 -5.54 1.29
CA VAL A 68 4.70 -6.71 1.38
C VAL A 68 4.16 -7.00 -0.01
N ILE A 69 4.21 -8.26 -0.42
CA ILE A 69 3.60 -8.70 -1.68
C ILE A 69 2.36 -9.53 -1.33
N THR A 70 1.23 -9.19 -1.95
CA THR A 70 -0.04 -9.90 -1.75
C THR A 70 -0.67 -10.28 -3.08
N PRO A 71 -1.65 -11.21 -3.06
CA PRO A 71 -2.56 -11.37 -4.18
C PRO A 71 -3.21 -10.04 -4.58
N ALA A 72 -3.55 -9.90 -5.87
CA ALA A 72 -4.13 -8.65 -6.36
C ALA A 72 -5.54 -8.35 -5.83
N SER A 73 -6.20 -9.33 -5.24
CA SER A 73 -7.51 -9.20 -4.60
C SER A 73 -7.45 -8.68 -3.17
N GLU A 74 -6.27 -8.71 -2.52
CA GLU A 74 -6.13 -8.32 -1.12
C GLU A 74 -6.40 -6.83 -0.91
N ASN A 75 -7.06 -6.48 0.19
CA ASN A 75 -7.40 -5.09 0.49
C ASN A 75 -6.23 -4.37 1.17
N ASP A 76 -5.87 -3.20 0.66
CA ASP A 76 -4.71 -2.44 1.13
C ASP A 76 -4.81 -2.07 2.63
N LEU A 77 -6.03 -1.80 3.15
CA LEU A 77 -6.27 -1.56 4.57
C LEU A 77 -5.98 -2.80 5.43
N ASN A 78 -6.31 -4.00 4.94
CA ASN A 78 -5.99 -5.24 5.65
C ASN A 78 -4.49 -5.44 5.74
N VAL A 79 -3.77 -5.16 4.65
CA VAL A 79 -2.30 -5.26 4.62
C VAL A 79 -1.69 -4.32 5.66
N PHE A 80 -2.16 -3.07 5.71
CA PHE A 80 -1.73 -2.11 6.74
C PHE A 80 -1.99 -2.65 8.15
N LYS A 81 -3.21 -3.13 8.42
CA LYS A 81 -3.61 -3.70 9.73
C LYS A 81 -2.76 -4.90 10.16
N GLN A 82 -2.32 -5.72 9.23
CA GLN A 82 -1.60 -6.95 9.55
C GLN A 82 -0.10 -6.72 9.73
N HIS A 83 0.46 -5.71 9.06
CA HIS A 83 1.92 -5.56 8.97
C HIS A 83 2.45 -4.31 9.67
N TRP A 84 1.65 -3.24 9.77
CA TRP A 84 2.15 -1.90 10.11
C TRP A 84 1.34 -1.17 11.20
N SER A 85 0.18 -1.69 11.63
CA SER A 85 -0.65 -1.04 12.65
C SER A 85 0.01 -0.90 14.02
N ASP A 86 0.93 -1.80 14.32
CA ASP A 86 1.57 -1.90 15.65
C ASP A 86 2.78 -0.96 15.77
N ILE A 87 3.13 -0.23 14.71
CA ILE A 87 4.21 0.76 14.72
C ILE A 87 3.72 2.02 15.45
N GLU A 88 4.20 2.20 16.67
CA GLU A 88 3.88 3.37 17.50
C GLU A 88 4.68 4.62 17.10
N ASN A 89 4.22 5.79 17.59
CA ASN A 89 4.87 7.09 17.41
C ASN A 89 5.13 7.45 15.94
N ARG A 90 4.22 6.99 15.07
CA ARG A 90 4.32 7.14 13.63
C ARG A 90 3.09 7.83 13.07
N THR A 91 3.34 8.81 12.21
CA THR A 91 2.33 9.39 11.33
C THR A 91 2.35 8.65 10.01
N PHE A 92 1.23 8.06 9.62
CA PHE A 92 1.08 7.39 8.33
C PHE A 92 0.31 8.26 7.35
N CYS A 93 0.83 8.39 6.14
CA CYS A 93 0.19 9.10 5.04
C CYS A 93 0.04 8.15 3.86
N GLY A 94 -1.15 8.11 3.26
CA GLY A 94 -1.43 7.28 2.10
C GLY A 94 -2.81 7.62 1.54
N ASP A 95 -3.27 6.79 0.61
CA ASP A 95 -4.58 6.92 -0.01
C ASP A 95 -5.75 6.82 0.99
N LYS A 96 -6.91 7.29 0.57
CA LYS A 96 -8.14 7.29 1.37
C LYS A 96 -8.56 5.87 1.82
N ILE A 97 -8.18 4.83 1.08
CA ILE A 97 -8.52 3.45 1.43
C ILE A 97 -7.93 3.00 2.77
N TYR A 98 -6.82 3.62 3.21
CA TYR A 98 -6.18 3.33 4.49
C TYR A 98 -6.86 4.02 5.69
N TYR A 99 -7.84 4.89 5.44
CA TYR A 99 -8.55 5.59 6.51
C TYR A 99 -9.57 4.67 7.18
N ASP A 100 -9.33 4.34 8.45
CA ASP A 100 -10.26 3.57 9.28
C ASP A 100 -10.43 4.24 10.65
N THR A 101 -11.68 4.61 10.97
CA THR A 101 -12.04 5.29 12.21
C THR A 101 -11.83 4.41 13.45
N PHE A 102 -11.98 3.09 13.32
CA PHE A 102 -11.81 2.19 14.45
C PHE A 102 -10.33 2.04 14.85
N LEU A 103 -9.44 1.98 13.85
CA LEU A 103 -7.99 1.94 14.08
C LEU A 103 -7.48 3.20 14.80
N LEU A 104 -7.96 4.37 14.38
CA LEU A 104 -7.60 5.65 15.01
C LEU A 104 -7.97 5.73 16.49
N SER A 105 -9.03 5.04 16.91
CA SER A 105 -9.45 4.98 18.31
C SER A 105 -8.65 3.99 19.16
N SER A 106 -8.04 2.99 18.52
CA SER A 106 -7.38 1.85 19.19
C SER A 106 -5.86 1.95 19.20
N THR A 107 -5.27 2.72 18.29
CA THR A 107 -3.82 2.84 18.13
C THR A 107 -3.31 4.23 18.51
N LYS A 108 -2.08 4.31 19.03
CA LYS A 108 -1.33 5.57 19.16
C LYS A 108 -0.77 6.04 17.79
N ALA A 109 -0.98 5.27 16.73
CA ALA A 109 -0.61 5.62 15.37
C ALA A 109 -1.63 6.60 14.79
N ILE A 110 -1.18 7.79 14.42
CA ILE A 110 -2.04 8.80 13.80
C ILE A 110 -1.97 8.57 12.29
N ILE A 111 -3.03 8.03 11.71
CA ILE A 111 -3.17 7.97 10.25
C ILE A 111 -3.65 9.35 9.79
N ALA A 112 -2.71 10.16 9.31
CA ALA A 112 -3.02 11.42 8.65
C ALA A 112 -3.23 11.14 7.16
N THR A 113 -4.48 10.90 6.75
CA THR A 113 -4.83 10.84 5.33
C THR A 113 -4.58 12.22 4.71
N ILE A 114 -3.46 12.37 4.00
CA ILE A 114 -3.21 13.56 3.21
C ILE A 114 -4.13 13.47 2.00
N PHE A 115 -5.22 14.25 2.02
CA PHE A 115 -6.00 14.53 0.84
C PHE A 115 -5.08 15.18 -0.18
N THR A 116 -5.02 14.56 -1.37
CA THR A 116 -4.39 15.12 -2.56
C THR A 116 -4.69 16.61 -2.64
N THR A 117 -3.65 17.44 -2.78
CA THR A 117 -3.82 18.88 -3.03
C THR A 117 -4.79 19.06 -4.19
N ASN A 118 -5.88 19.79 -3.96
CA ASN A 118 -6.78 20.23 -5.03
C ASN A 118 -5.91 20.82 -6.14
N LYS A 119 -5.98 20.22 -7.34
CA LYS A 119 -5.57 20.91 -8.56
C LYS A 119 -6.55 22.03 -8.84
#